data_AF-A0A8H6Y934-F1
#
_entry.id   AF-A0A8H6Y934-F1
#
_cell.length_a   1.000
_cell.length_b   1.000
_cell.length_c   1.000
_cell.angle_alpha   90.00
_cell.angle_beta   90.00
_cell.angle_gamma   90.00
#
_symmetry.space_group_name_H-M   'P 1'
#
loop_
_entity.id
_entity.type
_entity.pdbx_description
1 polymer ?
#
loop_
_entity_poly.entity_id
_entity_poly.type
_entity_poly.pdbx_seq_one_letter_code
_entity_poly.pdbx_strand_id
1 'polypeptide(L)'
;MDQIKTTNLLAQNLHSPADVKAMQFPFIKVEKLPWAQNGLWNGFEFYNMTGFHIHFNDGVEICHMQAWTLGRGETARFHNHTDKSFCEIHYCLSNGGGEGSMASDVSSQFPGTNMHTQRYFSDNDTAPVDQSAELTKAYVDAHSTKLIVPTMFEHGPLWKLQKDTKWRPQIRSNDTVDYPWHAWIATGFGTYKLPMESPLSESDQVFDLWLAFEFPSSAFQE
;
A
#
# COMPACT_ATOMS: atom_id res chain seq x y z
N MET A 1 1.25 -7.83 16.33
CA MET A 1 1.84 -6.49 16.24
C MET A 1 1.28 -5.68 17.39
N ASP A 2 2.10 -5.36 18.38
CA ASP A 2 1.58 -4.78 19.64
C ASP A 2 1.57 -3.24 19.63
N GLN A 3 2.34 -2.64 18.71
CA GLN A 3 2.46 -1.20 18.54
C GLN A 3 1.25 -0.57 17.84
N ILE A 4 0.54 -1.31 16.99
CA ILE A 4 -0.69 -0.87 16.32
C ILE A 4 -1.82 -1.81 16.70
N LYS A 5 -2.72 -1.31 17.56
CA LYS A 5 -3.92 -2.02 18.01
C LYS A 5 -5.16 -1.39 17.39
N THR A 6 -6.08 -2.23 16.96
CA THR A 6 -7.36 -1.81 16.38
C THR A 6 -8.47 -2.04 17.40
N THR A 7 -9.52 -1.24 17.34
CA THR A 7 -10.70 -1.37 18.20
C THR A 7 -11.95 -1.26 17.35
N ASN A 8 -12.85 -2.23 17.51
CA ASN A 8 -14.13 -2.23 16.82
C ASN A 8 -15.08 -1.20 17.46
N LEU A 9 -15.26 -0.07 16.79
CA LEU A 9 -16.16 0.99 17.27
C LEU A 9 -17.65 0.65 17.07
N LEU A 10 -17.98 -0.32 16.21
CA LEU A 10 -19.36 -0.78 16.03
C LEU A 10 -19.88 -1.54 17.26
N ALA A 11 -18.99 -2.05 18.11
CA ALA A 11 -19.33 -2.67 19.39
C ALA A 11 -20.21 -1.77 20.28
N GLN A 12 -20.06 -0.45 20.15
CA GLN A 12 -20.79 0.55 20.93
C GLN A 12 -22.12 0.98 20.27
N ASN A 13 -22.34 0.64 19.00
CA ASN A 13 -23.54 1.05 18.28
C ASN A 13 -24.72 0.11 18.60
N LEU A 14 -25.78 0.62 19.21
CA LEU A 14 -26.95 -0.18 19.60
C LEU A 14 -27.60 -0.93 18.43
N HIS A 15 -27.53 -0.39 17.21
CA HIS A 15 -28.18 -0.94 16.02
C HIS A 15 -27.33 -1.95 15.25
N SER A 16 -26.02 -2.07 15.55
CA SER A 16 -25.19 -3.06 14.88
C SER A 16 -25.53 -4.49 15.34
N PRO A 17 -25.58 -5.47 14.42
CA PRO A 17 -25.71 -6.88 14.74
C PRO A 17 -24.65 -7.38 15.73
N ALA A 18 -25.00 -8.38 16.55
CA ALA A 18 -24.13 -8.86 17.62
C ALA A 18 -22.84 -9.52 17.12
N ASP A 19 -22.90 -10.21 15.98
CA ASP A 19 -21.75 -10.79 15.29
C ASP A 19 -20.79 -9.69 14.80
N VAL A 20 -21.29 -8.64 14.15
CA VAL A 20 -20.49 -7.48 13.73
C VAL A 20 -19.82 -6.79 14.91
N LYS A 21 -20.54 -6.65 16.05
CA LYS A 21 -19.97 -6.09 17.29
C LYS A 21 -18.84 -6.93 17.88
N ALA A 22 -18.90 -8.25 17.72
CA ALA A 22 -17.92 -9.18 18.23
C ALA A 22 -16.67 -9.32 17.33
N MET A 23 -16.71 -8.79 16.11
CA MET A 23 -15.58 -8.86 15.18
C MET A 23 -14.36 -8.12 15.71
N GLN A 24 -13.19 -8.68 15.40
CA GLN A 24 -11.88 -8.09 15.63
C GLN A 24 -11.17 -7.92 14.29
N PHE A 25 -10.34 -6.89 14.19
CA PHE A 25 -9.65 -6.53 12.95
C PHE A 25 -8.14 -6.47 13.19
N PRO A 26 -7.47 -7.60 13.50
CA PRO A 26 -6.04 -7.58 13.80
C PRO A 26 -5.20 -7.31 12.54
N PHE A 27 -4.04 -6.70 12.71
CA PHE A 27 -2.98 -6.73 11.71
C PHE A 27 -2.29 -8.10 11.73
N ILE A 28 -2.38 -8.80 10.61
CA ILE A 28 -1.79 -10.12 10.37
C ILE A 28 -0.58 -9.94 9.47
N LYS A 29 0.55 -10.53 9.86
CA LYS A 29 1.77 -10.48 9.05
C LYS A 29 1.52 -11.17 7.71
N VAL A 30 1.94 -10.54 6.62
CA VAL A 30 1.58 -10.96 5.26
C VAL A 30 2.00 -12.39 4.96
N GLU A 31 3.17 -12.83 5.43
CA GLU A 31 3.64 -14.22 5.30
C GLU A 31 2.68 -15.28 5.86
N LYS A 32 1.73 -14.89 6.73
CA LYS A 32 0.73 -15.78 7.34
C LYS A 32 -0.59 -15.80 6.59
N LEU A 33 -0.76 -14.97 5.55
CA LEU A 33 -2.02 -14.87 4.82
C LEU A 33 -2.16 -16.00 3.79
N PRO A 34 -3.39 -16.48 3.51
CA PRO A 34 -3.62 -17.60 2.59
C PRO A 34 -3.11 -17.36 1.17
N TRP A 35 -2.97 -16.11 0.74
CA TRP A 35 -2.50 -15.75 -0.61
C TRP A 35 -0.97 -15.61 -0.71
N ALA A 36 -0.24 -15.56 0.41
CA ALA A 36 1.21 -15.34 0.45
C ALA A 36 2.07 -16.62 0.41
N GLN A 37 1.52 -17.73 -0.12
CA GLN A 37 2.12 -19.08 -0.01
C GLN A 37 3.40 -19.28 -0.83
N ASN A 38 3.74 -18.34 -1.72
CA ASN A 38 4.97 -18.39 -2.51
C ASN A 38 6.23 -17.98 -1.72
N GLY A 39 6.09 -17.53 -0.48
CA GLY A 39 7.18 -17.17 0.40
C GLY A 39 7.86 -15.82 0.09
N LEU A 40 7.32 -15.03 -0.85
CA LEU A 40 7.93 -13.76 -1.28
C LEU A 40 7.99 -12.70 -0.18
N TRP A 41 7.16 -12.82 0.86
CA TRP A 41 7.09 -11.88 1.99
C TRP A 41 7.59 -12.50 3.31
N ASN A 42 8.26 -13.65 3.26
CA ASN A 42 8.83 -14.27 4.45
C ASN A 42 9.89 -13.35 5.08
N GLY A 43 9.73 -13.07 6.37
CA GLY A 43 10.66 -12.24 7.13
C GLY A 43 10.44 -10.72 7.03
N PHE A 44 9.48 -10.24 6.23
CA PHE A 44 9.19 -8.81 6.11
C PHE A 44 8.31 -8.31 7.25
N GLU A 45 8.60 -7.13 7.80
CA GLU A 45 7.70 -6.39 8.69
C GLU A 45 6.56 -5.73 7.91
N PHE A 46 5.77 -6.54 7.21
CA PHE A 46 4.65 -6.14 6.37
C PHE A 46 3.36 -6.83 6.86
N TYR A 47 2.33 -6.05 7.18
CA TYR A 47 1.09 -6.54 7.78
C TYR A 47 -0.14 -6.01 7.05
N ASN A 48 -1.21 -6.79 7.08
CA ASN A 48 -2.51 -6.45 6.53
C ASN A 48 -3.58 -6.57 7.63
N MET A 49 -4.53 -5.65 7.63
CA MET A 49 -5.78 -5.79 8.34
C MET A 49 -6.88 -5.97 7.29
N THR A 50 -7.55 -7.13 7.33
CA THR A 50 -8.67 -7.42 6.42
C THR A 50 -9.75 -6.35 6.54
N GLY A 51 -10.26 -5.99 5.38
CA GLY A 51 -11.00 -4.78 5.17
C GLY A 51 -12.51 -4.86 5.36
N PHE A 52 -13.16 -3.88 4.75
CA PHE A 52 -14.59 -3.66 4.73
C PHE A 52 -15.04 -3.53 3.29
N HIS A 53 -16.09 -4.25 2.91
CA HIS A 53 -16.77 -3.97 1.66
C HIS A 53 -17.81 -2.88 1.88
N ILE A 54 -17.78 -1.86 1.03
CA ILE A 54 -18.67 -0.70 1.09
C ILE A 54 -19.55 -0.77 -0.16
N HIS A 55 -20.86 -0.85 0.04
CA HIS A 55 -21.85 -0.98 -1.02
C HIS A 55 -22.94 0.11 -0.87
N PHE A 56 -23.55 0.47 -2.00
CA PHE A 56 -24.86 1.11 -1.99
C PHE A 56 -25.91 0.14 -1.44
N ASN A 57 -27.03 0.68 -0.93
CA ASN A 57 -28.10 -0.14 -0.35
C ASN A 57 -28.81 -1.07 -1.35
N ASP A 58 -28.63 -0.81 -2.66
CA ASP A 58 -29.10 -1.68 -3.74
C ASP A 58 -28.13 -2.82 -4.09
N GLY A 59 -26.99 -2.90 -3.38
CA GLY A 59 -25.98 -3.95 -3.53
C GLY A 59 -24.88 -3.64 -4.53
N VAL A 60 -24.85 -2.45 -5.15
CA VAL A 60 -23.73 -2.05 -6.02
C VAL A 60 -22.50 -1.73 -5.18
N GLU A 61 -21.36 -2.36 -5.47
CA GLU A 61 -20.10 -2.10 -4.76
C GLU A 61 -19.59 -0.68 -5.04
N ILE A 62 -19.26 0.04 -3.97
CA ILE A 62 -18.60 1.34 -4.01
C ILE A 62 -17.09 1.12 -4.02
N CYS A 63 -16.58 0.40 -3.01
CA CYS A 63 -15.20 -0.06 -2.95
C CYS A 63 -15.01 -1.13 -1.88
N HIS A 64 -13.90 -1.85 -1.96
CA HIS A 64 -13.33 -2.58 -0.84
C HIS A 64 -12.24 -1.72 -0.19
N MET A 65 -12.28 -1.56 1.13
CA MET A 65 -11.29 -0.79 1.90
C MET A 65 -10.53 -1.69 2.86
N GLN A 66 -9.21 -1.76 2.77
CA GLN A 66 -8.35 -2.49 3.72
C GLN A 66 -7.21 -1.61 4.24
N ALA A 67 -6.50 -2.07 5.28
CA ALA A 67 -5.38 -1.33 5.85
C ALA A 67 -4.09 -2.15 5.84
N TRP A 68 -2.97 -1.46 5.74
CA TRP A 68 -1.65 -2.07 5.62
C TRP A 68 -0.64 -1.33 6.50
N THR A 69 0.36 -2.06 6.98
CA THR A 69 1.51 -1.46 7.65
C THR A 69 2.81 -2.01 7.12
N LEU A 70 3.82 -1.15 7.02
CA LEU A 70 5.14 -1.52 6.53
C LEU A 70 6.22 -0.93 7.44
N GLY A 71 7.09 -1.80 7.94
CA GLY A 71 8.20 -1.44 8.81
C GLY A 71 9.25 -0.61 8.09
N ARG A 72 10.09 0.08 8.88
CA ARG A 72 11.18 0.89 8.35
C ARG A 72 12.13 0.04 7.50
N GLY A 73 12.49 0.55 6.32
CA GLY A 73 13.42 -0.09 5.41
C GLY A 73 12.84 -1.19 4.52
N GLU A 74 11.57 -1.53 4.70
CA GLU A 74 10.91 -2.63 4.01
C GLU A 74 10.28 -2.20 2.67
N THR A 75 9.76 -3.18 1.93
CA THR A 75 9.01 -3.01 0.68
C THR A 75 7.75 -3.88 0.68
N ALA A 76 6.64 -3.36 0.14
CA ALA A 76 5.46 -4.15 -0.16
C ALA A 76 5.63 -5.05 -1.41
N ARG A 77 6.75 -4.89 -2.13
CA ARG A 77 7.15 -5.52 -3.39
C ARG A 77 6.35 -5.06 -4.60
N PHE A 78 6.98 -5.03 -5.77
CA PHE A 78 6.33 -4.53 -6.98
C PHE A 78 5.30 -5.51 -7.52
N HIS A 79 4.13 -4.98 -7.85
CA HIS A 79 3.01 -5.69 -8.44
C HIS A 79 2.28 -4.80 -9.45
N ASN A 80 1.30 -5.35 -10.17
CA ASN A 80 0.62 -4.64 -11.27
C ASN A 80 -0.86 -5.02 -11.46
N HIS A 81 -1.48 -5.69 -10.46
CA HIS A 81 -2.91 -6.05 -10.43
C HIS A 81 -3.39 -6.78 -11.69
N THR A 82 -2.58 -7.71 -12.22
CA THR A 82 -2.97 -8.55 -13.37
C THR A 82 -3.89 -9.71 -12.99
N ASP A 83 -4.05 -9.97 -11.70
CA ASP A 83 -4.83 -11.06 -11.11
C ASP A 83 -6.27 -10.67 -10.75
N LYS A 84 -6.52 -9.40 -10.39
CA LYS A 84 -7.84 -8.88 -10.04
C LYS A 84 -8.00 -7.44 -10.55
N SER A 85 -9.21 -7.10 -11.00
CA SER A 85 -9.51 -5.80 -11.62
C SER A 85 -10.08 -4.81 -10.60
N PHE A 86 -9.39 -3.68 -10.36
CA PHE A 86 -9.87 -2.53 -9.59
C PHE A 86 -8.99 -1.30 -9.81
N CYS A 87 -9.49 -0.14 -9.43
CA CYS A 87 -8.79 1.14 -9.38
C CYS A 87 -8.45 1.45 -7.92
N GLU A 88 -7.18 1.38 -7.52
CA GLU A 88 -6.77 1.61 -6.13
C GLU A 88 -6.26 3.03 -5.88
N ILE A 89 -6.68 3.59 -4.76
CA ILE A 89 -6.14 4.82 -4.21
C ILE A 89 -5.70 4.54 -2.77
N HIS A 90 -4.48 4.95 -2.43
CA HIS A 90 -3.99 4.83 -1.05
C HIS A 90 -4.08 6.15 -0.30
N TYR A 91 -4.54 6.06 0.94
CA TYR A 91 -4.55 7.16 1.92
C TYR A 91 -3.58 6.85 3.07
N CYS A 92 -2.53 7.64 3.20
CA CYS A 92 -1.52 7.49 4.24
C CYS A 92 -2.04 8.05 5.57
N LEU A 93 -2.26 7.18 6.56
CA LEU A 93 -2.64 7.60 7.92
C LEU A 93 -1.43 8.01 8.75
N SER A 94 -0.33 7.28 8.60
CA SER A 94 0.94 7.58 9.25
C SER A 94 2.08 7.21 8.32
N ASN A 95 2.98 8.16 8.14
CA ASN A 95 4.22 8.02 7.40
C ASN A 95 5.33 7.85 8.45
N GLY A 96 5.70 6.61 8.78
CA GLY A 96 6.39 6.26 10.04
C GLY A 96 7.75 6.94 10.24
N GLY A 97 8.36 7.40 9.16
CA GLY A 97 9.67 8.04 9.09
C GLY A 97 9.58 9.56 9.23
N GLY A 98 8.36 10.09 9.34
CA GLY A 98 8.07 11.48 9.67
C GLY A 98 8.25 12.42 8.48
N GLU A 99 7.12 12.85 7.92
CA GLU A 99 6.78 14.28 7.90
C GLU A 99 5.31 14.42 8.30
N GLY A 100 5.07 14.39 9.61
CA GLY A 100 3.75 14.51 10.23
C GLY A 100 3.66 15.70 11.17
N SER A 101 4.05 16.90 10.72
CA SER A 101 3.43 18.20 11.05
C SER A 101 4.25 19.30 10.37
N MET A 102 3.66 20.06 9.45
CA MET A 102 4.28 21.19 8.74
C MET A 102 5.51 20.84 7.86
N ALA A 103 5.25 20.21 6.72
CA ALA A 103 6.18 20.22 5.59
C ALA A 103 6.25 21.65 5.01
N SER A 104 7.02 22.53 5.64
CA SER A 104 7.53 23.74 5.00
C SER A 104 9.02 23.96 5.21
N ASP A 105 9.76 23.06 5.89
CA ASP A 105 11.21 23.30 6.09
C ASP A 105 12.11 22.07 6.35
N VAL A 106 11.60 20.83 6.41
CA VAL A 106 12.41 19.67 6.89
C VAL A 106 13.09 18.86 5.79
N SER A 107 12.91 19.19 4.51
CA SER A 107 13.78 18.66 3.45
C SER A 107 15.23 19.14 3.60
N SER A 108 15.48 20.16 4.43
CA SER A 108 16.80 20.76 4.66
C SER A 108 17.58 20.14 5.83
N GLN A 109 16.93 19.43 6.76
CA GLN A 109 17.59 18.91 7.96
C GLN A 109 18.15 17.50 7.82
N PHE A 110 17.74 16.76 6.77
CA PHE A 110 18.27 15.43 6.45
C PHE A 110 18.52 15.26 4.95
N PRO A 111 19.55 15.91 4.38
CA PRO A 111 19.97 15.64 3.01
C PRO A 111 20.38 14.16 2.90
N GLY A 112 19.52 13.34 2.27
CA GLY A 112 19.77 11.90 2.05
C GLY A 112 18.76 10.94 2.70
N THR A 113 17.76 11.41 3.46
CA THR A 113 16.68 10.53 3.92
C THR A 113 15.64 10.36 2.82
N ASN A 114 15.53 9.14 2.30
CA ASN A 114 14.44 8.79 1.40
C ASN A 114 13.15 8.79 2.21
N MET A 115 12.34 9.85 2.08
CA MET A 115 10.95 9.85 2.54
C MET A 115 10.18 8.64 2.00
N HIS A 116 9.16 8.22 2.72
CA HIS A 116 8.21 7.13 2.43
C HIS A 116 7.45 7.38 1.13
N THR A 117 7.39 6.37 0.26
CA THR A 117 6.88 6.57 -1.10
C THR A 117 6.20 5.39 -1.73
N GLN A 118 5.15 5.72 -2.46
CA GLN A 118 4.73 4.95 -3.60
C GLN A 118 5.81 5.04 -4.70
N ARG A 119 6.27 3.89 -5.19
CA ARG A 119 7.14 3.77 -6.36
C ARG A 119 6.36 3.20 -7.52
N TYR A 120 6.66 3.66 -8.73
CA TYR A 120 6.07 3.10 -9.95
C TYR A 120 7.04 3.17 -11.12
N PHE A 121 6.99 2.18 -12.00
CA PHE A 121 7.80 2.08 -13.21
C PHE A 121 7.17 2.92 -14.33
N SER A 122 7.92 3.22 -15.39
CA SER A 122 7.33 3.90 -16.55
C SER A 122 6.32 2.99 -17.25
N ASP A 123 5.32 3.56 -17.90
CA ASP A 123 4.27 2.79 -18.60
C ASP A 123 4.80 1.88 -19.73
N ASN A 124 5.95 2.22 -20.29
CA ASN A 124 6.60 1.44 -21.34
C ASN A 124 7.42 0.26 -20.78
N ASP A 125 7.64 0.21 -19.47
CA ASP A 125 8.34 -0.90 -18.83
C ASP A 125 7.35 -2.01 -18.46
N THR A 126 7.17 -2.92 -19.40
CA THR A 126 6.29 -4.08 -19.26
C THR A 126 7.06 -5.37 -18.93
N ALA A 127 8.39 -5.29 -18.79
CA ALA A 127 9.18 -6.46 -18.46
C ALA A 127 8.82 -6.94 -17.04
N PRO A 128 8.80 -8.26 -16.77
CA PRO A 128 8.66 -8.73 -15.40
C PRO A 128 9.76 -8.15 -14.50
N VAL A 129 9.37 -7.71 -13.31
CA VAL A 129 10.34 -7.21 -12.31
C VAL A 129 11.26 -8.35 -11.89
N ASP A 130 12.56 -8.05 -11.80
CA ASP A 130 13.52 -8.96 -11.18
C ASP A 130 13.28 -8.98 -9.66
N GLN A 131 12.64 -10.06 -9.21
CA GLN A 131 12.24 -10.28 -7.82
C GLN A 131 13.41 -10.29 -6.82
N SER A 132 14.65 -10.51 -7.26
CA SER A 132 15.81 -10.45 -6.38
C SER A 132 16.42 -9.05 -6.39
N ALA A 133 16.52 -8.42 -7.57
CA ALA A 133 17.10 -7.09 -7.70
C ALA A 133 16.21 -6.01 -7.08
N GLU A 134 14.88 -6.15 -7.12
CA GLU A 134 13.92 -5.19 -6.54
C GLU A 134 14.06 -4.97 -5.04
N LEU A 135 14.78 -5.87 -4.34
CA LEU A 135 15.08 -5.73 -2.92
C LEU A 135 16.25 -4.77 -2.66
N THR A 136 16.84 -4.18 -3.71
CA THR A 136 17.99 -3.27 -3.61
C THR A 136 17.61 -1.85 -4.01
N LYS A 137 18.13 -0.86 -3.27
CA LYS A 137 17.94 0.56 -3.58
C LYS A 137 18.46 0.95 -4.96
N ALA A 138 19.59 0.38 -5.39
CA ALA A 138 20.17 0.67 -6.71
C ALA A 138 19.21 0.31 -7.85
N TYR A 139 18.59 -0.87 -7.79
CA TYR A 139 17.59 -1.27 -8.79
C TYR A 139 16.35 -0.39 -8.74
N VAL A 140 15.78 -0.19 -7.55
CA VAL A 140 14.54 0.58 -7.39
C VAL A 140 14.71 2.02 -7.86
N ASP A 141 15.82 2.68 -7.53
CA ASP A 141 16.06 4.06 -7.97
C ASP A 141 16.34 4.17 -9.48
N ALA A 142 16.91 3.13 -10.10
CA ALA A 142 17.19 3.12 -11.53
C ALA A 142 15.94 2.88 -12.39
N HIS A 143 14.91 2.20 -11.87
CA HIS A 143 13.76 1.74 -12.67
C HIS A 143 12.43 2.39 -12.27
N SER A 144 12.35 3.04 -11.10
CA SER A 144 11.09 3.58 -10.59
C SER A 144 11.13 5.08 -10.32
N THR A 145 9.99 5.73 -10.58
CA THR A 145 9.71 7.09 -10.13
C THR A 145 9.20 7.08 -8.70
N LYS A 146 9.60 8.11 -7.96
CA LYS A 146 9.27 8.30 -6.55
C LYS A 146 8.09 9.25 -6.37
N LEU A 147 7.05 8.82 -5.66
CA LEU A 147 5.92 9.65 -5.26
C LEU A 147 5.75 9.66 -3.73
N ILE A 148 5.90 10.83 -3.13
CA ILE A 148 5.76 11.02 -1.67
C ILE A 148 4.30 11.16 -1.31
N VAL A 149 3.87 10.38 -0.31
CA VAL A 149 2.52 10.41 0.25
C VAL A 149 2.62 10.74 1.74
N PRO A 150 2.60 12.04 2.10
CA PRO A 150 2.77 12.46 3.50
C PRO A 150 1.67 11.92 4.42
N THR A 151 1.90 12.01 5.73
CA THR A 151 0.87 11.68 6.73
C THR A 151 -0.40 12.48 6.49
N MET A 152 -1.54 11.78 6.43
CA MET A 152 -2.88 12.30 6.14
C MET A 152 -3.13 12.76 4.69
N PHE A 153 -2.33 12.27 3.72
CA PHE A 153 -2.53 12.52 2.30
C PHE A 153 -2.88 11.24 1.53
N GLU A 154 -3.59 11.40 0.42
CA GLU A 154 -3.75 10.39 -0.61
C GLU A 154 -2.91 10.70 -1.85
N HIS A 155 -2.70 9.69 -2.70
CA HIS A 155 -2.16 9.89 -4.04
C HIS A 155 -3.23 9.73 -5.12
N GLY A 156 -3.02 10.35 -6.27
CA GLY A 156 -3.88 10.17 -7.45
C GLY A 156 -3.67 8.82 -8.16
N PRO A 157 -4.39 8.57 -9.27
CA PRO A 157 -4.28 7.35 -10.06
C PRO A 157 -2.85 7.02 -10.48
N LEU A 158 -2.49 5.74 -10.36
CA LEU A 158 -1.25 5.18 -10.96
C LEU A 158 -1.52 4.24 -12.13
N TRP A 159 -2.77 3.81 -12.30
CA TRP A 159 -3.14 3.01 -13.46
C TRP A 159 -3.01 3.82 -14.75
N LYS A 160 -2.76 3.13 -15.84
CA LYS A 160 -2.70 3.72 -17.18
C LYS A 160 -4.08 4.19 -17.57
N LEU A 161 -4.14 5.39 -18.15
CA LEU A 161 -5.37 5.97 -18.64
C LEU A 161 -5.59 5.61 -20.11
N GLN A 162 -6.84 5.44 -20.51
CA GLN A 162 -7.17 5.37 -21.92
C GLN A 162 -6.77 6.68 -22.60
N LYS A 163 -6.23 6.56 -23.82
CA LYS A 163 -5.86 7.71 -24.64
C LYS A 163 -7.04 8.68 -24.76
N ASP A 164 -6.74 9.98 -24.61
CA ASP A 164 -7.70 11.08 -24.74
C ASP A 164 -8.81 11.10 -23.67
N THR A 165 -8.65 10.37 -22.56
CA THR A 165 -9.57 10.42 -21.40
C THR A 165 -8.87 11.04 -20.18
N LYS A 166 -9.66 11.57 -19.23
CA LYS A 166 -9.11 12.16 -18.00
C LYS A 166 -8.92 11.14 -16.89
N TRP A 167 -9.88 10.23 -16.70
CA TRP A 167 -9.88 9.32 -15.55
C TRP A 167 -10.06 7.85 -15.93
N ARG A 168 -10.40 7.56 -17.19
CA ARG A 168 -10.82 6.23 -17.60
C ARG A 168 -9.65 5.24 -17.63
N PRO A 169 -9.72 4.13 -16.86
CA PRO A 169 -8.65 3.15 -16.84
C PRO A 169 -8.52 2.41 -18.17
N GLN A 170 -7.28 2.21 -18.61
CA GLN A 170 -6.97 1.23 -19.64
C GLN A 170 -7.23 -0.17 -19.10
N ILE A 171 -7.89 -1.01 -19.90
CA ILE A 171 -8.24 -2.38 -19.54
C ILE A 171 -7.41 -3.34 -20.39
N ARG A 172 -6.77 -4.31 -19.74
CA ARG A 172 -6.01 -5.38 -20.39
C ARG A 172 -6.93 -6.39 -21.06
N SER A 173 -6.37 -7.26 -21.89
CA SER A 173 -7.10 -8.35 -22.56
C SER A 173 -7.71 -9.40 -21.61
N ASN A 174 -7.28 -9.43 -20.34
CA ASN A 174 -7.82 -10.30 -19.30
C ASN A 174 -8.79 -9.57 -18.35
N ASP A 175 -9.36 -8.44 -18.80
CA ASP A 175 -10.33 -7.62 -18.06
C ASP A 175 -9.81 -6.97 -16.76
N THR A 176 -8.49 -6.93 -16.56
CA THR A 176 -7.86 -6.19 -15.45
C THR A 176 -7.51 -4.76 -15.82
N VAL A 177 -7.61 -3.84 -14.86
CA VAL A 177 -7.08 -2.48 -15.00
C VAL A 177 -5.58 -2.53 -15.23
N ASP A 178 -5.08 -1.80 -16.21
CA ASP A 178 -3.67 -1.79 -16.57
C ASP A 178 -2.86 -0.86 -15.67
N TYR A 179 -2.02 -1.42 -14.81
CA TYR A 179 -1.03 -0.69 -14.02
C TYR A 179 0.39 -0.90 -14.56
N PRO A 180 1.28 0.11 -14.41
CA PRO A 180 2.71 -0.15 -14.37
C PRO A 180 3.06 -0.98 -13.11
N TRP A 181 4.28 -1.53 -13.06
CA TRP A 181 4.79 -2.07 -11.81
C TRP A 181 4.86 -0.99 -10.74
N HIS A 182 4.28 -1.22 -9.58
CA HIS A 182 4.29 -0.26 -8.48
C HIS A 182 4.34 -0.96 -7.11
N ALA A 183 4.81 -0.23 -6.10
CA ALA A 183 4.95 -0.72 -4.73
C ALA A 183 4.93 0.43 -3.73
N TRP A 184 4.40 0.17 -2.53
CA TRP A 184 4.69 1.00 -1.36
C TRP A 184 6.08 0.65 -0.79
N ILE A 185 6.96 1.64 -0.63
CA ILE A 185 8.33 1.48 -0.14
C ILE A 185 8.56 2.38 1.09
N ALA A 186 9.01 1.77 2.18
CA ALA A 186 9.25 2.48 3.43
C ALA A 186 10.53 3.32 3.40
N THR A 187 10.57 4.35 4.24
CA THR A 187 11.74 5.18 4.56
C THR A 187 12.86 4.30 5.08
N GLY A 188 14.08 4.63 4.68
CA GLY A 188 15.25 3.82 4.99
C GLY A 188 15.42 2.60 4.11
N PHE A 189 14.59 2.43 3.06
CA PHE A 189 14.79 1.34 2.10
C PHE A 189 16.20 1.38 1.50
N GLY A 190 16.85 0.21 1.48
CA GLY A 190 18.25 0.04 1.07
C GLY A 190 19.29 0.29 2.16
N THR A 191 18.89 0.73 3.36
CA THR A 191 19.79 0.78 4.52
C THR A 191 20.08 -0.62 5.07
N TYR A 192 19.11 -1.53 4.94
CA TYR A 192 19.21 -2.92 5.40
C TYR A 192 19.14 -3.87 4.21
N LYS A 193 19.76 -5.04 4.36
CA LYS A 193 19.56 -6.16 3.45
C LYS A 193 18.19 -6.76 3.71
N LEU A 194 17.41 -6.96 2.65
CA LEU A 194 16.07 -7.56 2.73
C LEU A 194 16.06 -9.03 2.27
N PRO A 195 15.18 -9.88 2.85
CA PRO A 195 14.45 -9.62 4.09
C PRO A 195 15.40 -9.41 5.26
N MET A 196 15.00 -8.58 6.23
CA MET A 196 15.84 -8.32 7.41
C MET A 196 15.99 -9.61 8.22
N GLU A 197 17.23 -9.97 8.59
CA GLU A 197 17.50 -11.19 9.38
C GLU A 197 16.85 -11.13 10.76
N SER A 198 16.66 -9.94 11.30
CA SER A 198 15.91 -9.69 12.52
C SER A 198 15.15 -8.37 12.41
N PRO A 199 13.91 -8.30 12.93
CA PRO A 199 13.20 -7.03 13.03
C PRO A 199 14.02 -6.01 13.81
N LEU A 200 13.81 -4.74 13.49
CA LEU A 200 14.37 -3.64 14.27
C LEU A 200 13.85 -3.70 15.72
N SER A 201 14.63 -3.11 16.65
CA SER A 201 14.20 -2.95 18.02
C SER A 201 12.92 -2.09 18.09
N GLU A 202 12.11 -2.24 19.13
CA GLU A 202 10.87 -1.44 19.26
C GLU A 202 11.13 0.07 19.25
N SER A 203 12.29 0.52 19.76
CA SER A 203 12.68 1.93 19.75
C SER A 203 13.15 2.44 18.39
N ASP A 204 13.63 1.56 17.51
CA ASP A 204 14.10 1.92 16.17
C ASP A 204 13.04 1.71 15.08
N GLN A 205 12.05 0.87 15.39
CA GLN A 205 11.00 0.51 14.47
C GLN A 205 9.93 1.59 14.40
N VAL A 206 9.60 1.95 13.16
CA VAL A 206 8.48 2.82 12.84
C VAL A 206 7.73 2.22 11.67
N PHE A 207 6.41 2.36 11.69
CA PHE A 207 5.55 1.78 10.68
C PHE A 207 4.88 2.86 9.87
N ASP A 208 4.87 2.66 8.55
CA ASP A 208 3.81 3.22 7.75
C ASP A 208 2.50 2.56 8.09
N LEU A 209 1.43 3.33 7.99
CA LEU A 209 0.07 2.88 8.06
C LEU A 209 -0.71 3.59 6.97
N TRP A 210 -1.31 2.83 6.07
CA TRP A 210 -2.17 3.37 5.02
C TRP A 210 -3.42 2.53 4.82
N LEU A 211 -4.41 3.16 4.21
CA LEU A 211 -5.63 2.53 3.73
C LEU A 211 -5.53 2.36 2.22
N ALA A 212 -6.01 1.23 1.71
CA ALA A 212 -6.23 1.00 0.28
C ALA A 212 -7.73 1.00 0.01
N PHE A 213 -8.15 1.80 -0.96
CA PHE A 213 -9.52 1.83 -1.47
C PHE A 213 -9.54 1.25 -2.88
N GLU A 214 -10.06 0.04 -3.02
CA GLU A 214 -10.22 -0.68 -4.29
C GLU A 214 -11.59 -0.36 -4.90
N PHE A 215 -11.65 0.63 -5.78
CA PHE A 215 -12.87 0.99 -6.50
C PHE A 215 -13.07 0.09 -7.72
N PRO A 216 -14.32 -0.22 -8.12
CA PRO A 216 -14.56 -0.84 -9.41
C PRO A 216 -14.14 0.11 -10.54
N SER A 217 -13.63 -0.42 -11.65
CA SER A 217 -13.20 0.39 -12.79
C SER A 217 -14.33 1.23 -13.39
N SER A 218 -15.58 0.80 -13.22
CA SER A 218 -16.78 1.54 -13.61
C SER A 218 -16.99 2.83 -12.83
N ALA A 219 -16.29 3.06 -11.72
CA ALA A 219 -16.32 4.32 -10.98
C ALA A 219 -15.64 5.48 -11.74
N PHE A 220 -14.78 5.18 -12.72
CA PHE A 220 -13.97 6.17 -13.43
C PHE A 220 -14.25 6.13 -14.94
N GLN A 221 -15.35 6.75 -15.40
CA GLN A 221 -15.78 6.67 -16.81
C GLN A 221 -15.79 8.00 -17.57
N GLU A 222 -15.44 9.13 -16.93
CA GLU A 222 -15.42 10.47 -17.52
C GLU A 222 -14.01 11.05 -17.72
#